data_AF-A0A4Q4V3Y0-F1
#
_entry.id   AF-A0A4Q4V3Y0-F1
#
_cell.length_a   1.000
_cell.length_b   1.000
_cell.length_c   1.000
_cell.angle_alpha   90.00
_cell.angle_beta   90.00
_cell.angle_gamma   90.00
#
_symmetry.space_group_name_H-M   'P 1'
#
loop_
_entity.id
_entity.type
_entity.pdbx_description
1 polymer ?
#
loop_
_entity_poly.entity_id
_entity_poly.type
_entity_poly.pdbx_seq_one_letter_code
_entity_poly.pdbx_strand_id
1 'polypeptide(L)' 'MQGFLVGRPEFGPAYHAEHQEKVRGWLADGTLRAKLHVTEGIDNAAEGFVGMLRGDNFGKAVLKIK' A
#
# COMPACT_ATOMS: atom_id res chain seq x y z
N MET A 1 16.16 -17.92 -3.63
CA MET A 1 15.14 -16.85 -3.63
C MET A 1 15.59 -15.68 -2.75
N GLN A 2 16.53 -14.87 -3.24
CA GLN A 2 16.90 -13.63 -2.58
C GLN A 2 16.05 -12.52 -3.21
N GLY A 3 15.38 -11.67 -2.41
CA GLY A 3 14.50 -10.60 -2.91
C GLY A 3 12.99 -10.75 -2.60
N PHE A 4 12.53 -11.91 -2.13
CA PHE A 4 11.12 -12.12 -1.72
C PHE A 4 10.88 -11.97 -0.20
N LEU A 5 11.92 -11.64 0.56
CA LEU A 5 11.90 -11.63 2.03
C LEU A 5 12.16 -10.23 2.57
N VAL A 6 11.29 -9.28 2.23
CA VAL A 6 11.36 -7.88 2.70
C VAL A 6 11.45 -7.77 4.24
N GLY A 7 11.02 -8.81 4.96
CA GLY A 7 11.08 -8.88 6.43
C GLY A 7 12.42 -9.28 7.04
N ARG A 8 13.47 -9.60 6.27
CA ARG A 8 14.80 -9.88 6.88
C ARG A 8 15.46 -8.60 7.39
N PRO A 9 16.33 -8.68 8.42
CA PRO A 9 16.94 -7.50 9.05
C PRO A 9 17.61 -6.54 8.06
N GLU A 10 18.25 -7.05 7.01
CA GLU A 10 18.97 -6.27 6.00
C GLU A 10 18.10 -5.51 4.99
N PHE A 11 16.78 -5.71 4.99
CA PHE A 11 15.84 -5.05 4.06
C PHE A 11 14.92 -4.05 4.78
N GLY A 12 13.61 -4.31 4.83
CA GLY A 12 12.62 -3.38 5.39
C GLY A 12 12.96 -2.87 6.80
N PRO A 13 13.36 -3.73 7.75
CA PRO A 13 13.78 -3.32 9.08
C PRO A 13 14.97 -2.34 9.10
N ALA A 14 16.01 -2.56 8.29
CA ALA A 14 17.19 -1.69 8.25
C ALA A 14 16.87 -0.23 7.88
N TYR A 15 15.84 -0.01 7.06
CA TYR A 15 15.46 1.32 6.57
C TYR A 15 14.15 1.85 7.16
N HIS A 16 13.54 1.13 8.11
CA HIS A 16 12.18 1.43 8.56
C HIS A 16 12.04 2.86 9.08
N ALA A 17 12.94 3.29 9.98
CA ALA A 17 12.86 4.61 10.59
C ALA A 17 13.01 5.74 9.56
N GLU A 18 14.02 5.68 8.70
CA GLU A 18 14.27 6.65 7.63
C GLU A 18 13.11 6.71 6.64
N HIS A 19 12.61 5.54 6.22
CA HIS A 19 11.45 5.44 5.34
C HIS A 19 10.23 6.16 5.95
N GLN A 20 9.91 5.88 7.23
CA GLN A 20 8.77 6.52 7.89
C GLN A 20 8.95 8.04 8.01
N GLU A 21 10.14 8.53 8.32
CA GLU A 21 10.42 9.96 8.38
C GLU A 21 10.20 10.64 7.02
N LYS A 22 10.87 10.16 5.97
CA LYS A 22 10.84 10.78 4.63
C LYS A 22 9.47 10.70 3.98
N VAL A 23 8.86 9.52 3.96
CA VAL A 23 7.57 9.30 3.28
C VAL A 23 6.46 10.12 3.94
N ARG A 24 6.46 10.26 5.28
CA ARG A 24 5.50 11.13 5.97
C ARG A 24 5.68 12.60 5.58
N GLY A 25 6.93 13.07 5.51
CA GLY A 25 7.25 14.43 5.04
C GLY A 25 6.68 14.68 3.64
N TRP A 26 6.99 13.79 2.69
CA TRP A 26 6.54 13.94 1.30
C TRP A 26 5.02 13.86 1.11
N LEU A 27 4.33 13.07 1.95
CA LEU A 27 2.87 13.03 1.96
C LEU A 27 2.28 14.33 2.52
N ALA A 28 2.90 14.90 3.56
CA ALA A 28 2.44 16.13 4.21
C ALA A 28 2.66 17.36 3.34
N ASP A 29 3.80 17.45 2.65
CA ASP A 29 4.14 18.56 1.74
C ASP A 29 3.56 18.42 0.33
N GLY A 30 3.02 17.24 0.00
CA GLY A 30 2.35 16.95 -1.27
C GLY A 30 3.27 16.63 -2.45
N THR A 31 4.58 16.48 -2.21
CA THR A 31 5.56 16.00 -3.20
C THR A 31 5.36 14.52 -3.54
N LEU A 32 4.82 13.74 -2.59
CA LEU A 32 4.28 12.41 -2.81
C LEU A 32 2.76 12.43 -2.65
N ARG A 33 2.02 12.01 -3.69
CA ARG A 33 0.56 11.94 -3.67
C ARG A 33 0.10 10.49 -3.73
N ALA A 34 -0.49 10.00 -2.65
CA ALA A 34 -1.09 8.68 -2.62
C ALA A 34 -2.40 8.67 -3.40
N LYS A 35 -2.51 7.77 -4.39
CA LYS A 35 -3.78 7.49 -5.06
C LYS A 35 -4.33 6.17 -4.54
N LEU A 36 -5.56 6.22 -4.03
CA LEU A 36 -6.25 5.07 -3.47
C LEU A 36 -7.36 4.66 -4.42
N HIS A 37 -7.58 3.35 -4.52
CA HIS A 37 -8.79 2.77 -5.08
C HIS A 37 -9.50 2.08 -3.92
N VAL A 38 -10.65 2.61 -3.53
CA VAL A 38 -11.35 2.19 -2.32
C VAL A 38 -12.53 1.29 -2.68
N THR A 39 -12.51 0.07 -2.17
CA THR A 39 -13.68 -0.82 -2.12
C THR A 39 -14.41 -0.56 -0.81
N GLU A 40 -15.68 -0.19 -0.89
CA GLU A 40 -16.51 0.14 0.28
C GLU A 40 -17.30 -1.10 0.73
N GLY A 41 -17.28 -1.41 2.03
CA GLY A 41 -18.04 -2.50 2.62
C GLY A 41 -17.38 -3.88 2.48
N ILE A 42 -17.40 -4.66 3.57
CA ILE A 42 -16.83 -6.01 3.61
C ILE A 42 -17.52 -6.97 2.62
N ASP A 43 -18.80 -6.74 2.33
CA ASP A 43 -19.58 -7.55 1.38
C ASP A 43 -19.00 -7.47 -0.04
N ASN A 44 -18.35 -6.36 -0.38
CA ASN A 44 -17.71 -6.15 -1.69
C ASN A 44 -16.23 -6.59 -1.72
N ALA A 45 -15.70 -7.16 -0.62
CA ALA A 45 -14.27 -7.47 -0.52
C ALA A 45 -13.79 -8.50 -1.55
N ALA A 46 -14.61 -9.51 -1.85
CA ALA A 46 -14.26 -10.53 -2.83
C ALA A 46 -14.14 -9.92 -4.24
N GLU A 47 -15.12 -9.11 -4.64
CA GLU A 47 -15.11 -8.41 -5.92
C GLU A 47 -13.94 -7.42 -6.00
N GLY A 48 -13.73 -6.61 -4.97
CA GLY A 48 -12.62 -5.65 -4.91
C GLY A 48 -11.24 -6.32 -5.02
N PHE A 49 -11.04 -7.46 -4.35
CA PHE A 49 -9.79 -8.20 -4.42
C PHE A 49 -9.56 -8.83 -5.81
N VAL A 50 -10.61 -9.42 -6.40
CA VAL A 50 -10.51 -9.99 -7.76
C VAL A 50 -10.25 -8.89 -8.79
N GLY A 51 -10.93 -7.75 -8.68
CA GLY A 51 -10.68 -6.59 -9.55
C GLY A 51 -9.25 -6.08 -9.45
N MET A 52 -8.67 -6.06 -8.23
CA MET A 52 -7.26 -5.71 -8.04
C MET A 52 -6.31 -6.66 -8.81
N LEU A 53 -6.59 -7.97 -8.78
CA LEU A 53 -5.77 -8.96 -9.48
C LEU A 53 -5.94 -8.90 -11.01
N ARG A 54 -7.11 -8.45 -11.48
CA ARG A 54 -7.39 -8.23 -12.92
C ARG A 54 -6.77 -6.92 -13.44
N GLY A 55 -6.41 -6.00 -12.55
CA GLY A 55 -5.90 -4.68 -12.90
C GLY A 55 -6.98 -3.61 -13.08
N ASP A 56 -8.18 -3.83 -12.54
CA ASP A 56 -9.31 -2.90 -12.62
C ASP A 56 -9.10 -1.65 -11.73
N ASN A 57 -8.14 -1.70 -10.80
CA ASN A 57 -7.83 -0.60 -9.89
C ASN A 57 -6.71 0.31 -10.41
N PHE A 58 -6.83 1.61 -10.16
CA PHE A 58 -5.74 2.56 -10.35
C PHE A 58 -5.35 3.21 -9.02
N GLY A 59 -4.13 2.88 -8.55
CA GLY A 59 -3.63 3.26 -7.23
C GLY A 59 -3.65 2.08 -6.25
N LYS A 60 -3.39 2.35 -4.97
CA LYS A 60 -3.38 1.32 -3.91
C LYS A 60 -4.81 0.85 -3.65
N ALA A 61 -5.09 -0.44 -3.86
CA ALA A 61 -6.35 -1.05 -3.47
C ALA A 61 -6.49 -1.06 -1.93
N VAL A 62 -7.61 -0.55 -1.42
CA VAL A 62 -7.94 -0.47 0.01
C VAL A 62 -9.38 -0.89 0.20
N LEU A 63 -9.64 -1.77 1.17
CA LEU A 63 -10.99 -2.09 1.62
C LEU A 63 -11.36 -1.23 2.82
N LYS A 64 -12.48 -0.52 2.75
CA LYS A 64 -13.06 0.22 3.86
C LYS A 64 -14.19 -0.61 4.49
N ILE A 65 -14.03 -0.93 5.77
CA ILE A 65 -14.90 -1.89 6.49
C ILE A 65 -16.15 -1.21 7.11
N LYS A 66 -16.09 0.10 7.39
CA LYS A 66 -17.17 0.89 8.02
C LYS A 66 -17.42 2.16 7.23
#